data_AF-A0A7Z8VI92-F1
#
_entry.id   AF-A0A7Z8VI92-F1
#
_cell.length_a   1.000
_cell.length_b   1.000
_cell.length_c   1.000
_cell.angle_alpha   90.00
_cell.angle_beta   90.00
_cell.angle_gamma   90.00
#
_symmetry.space_group_name_H-M   'P 1'
#
loop_
_entity.id
_entity.type
_entity.pdbx_description
1 polymer ?
#
loop_
_entity_poly.entity_id
_entity_poly.type
_entity_poly.pdbx_seq_one_letter_code
_entity_poly.pdbx_strand_id
1 'polypeptide(L)' 'TEAVTYSDQQVTDELIERLKVFFNEDSIVELTGLIAFQNLSSKFNSALDVPPHVFCKLPHDNSGNKQA' A
#
# COMPACT_ATOMS: atom_id res chain seq x y z
N THR A 1 -1.85 -7.79 7.82
CA THR A 1 -2.31 -6.39 7.85
C THR A 1 -1.15 -5.49 7.48
N GLU A 2 -1.40 -4.30 6.93
CA GLU A 2 -0.36 -3.38 6.43
C GLU A 2 0.04 -2.37 7.52
N ALA A 3 0.69 -2.85 8.58
CA ALA A 3 0.93 -2.08 9.80
C ALA A 3 1.76 -0.79 9.61
N VAL A 4 2.60 -0.73 8.58
CA VAL A 4 3.41 0.46 8.25
C VAL A 4 2.57 1.57 7.58
N THR A 5 1.42 1.22 7.00
CA THR A 5 0.59 2.13 6.19
C THR A 5 -0.52 2.80 7.00
N TYR A 6 -1.13 2.05 7.93
CA TYR A 6 -2.22 2.54 8.76
C TYR A 6 -1.70 3.33 9.97
N SER A 7 -2.11 4.59 10.11
CA SER A 7 -1.62 5.51 11.16
C SER A 7 -2.05 5.13 12.59
N ASP A 8 -3.09 4.30 12.71
CA ASP A 8 -3.62 3.76 13.96
C ASP A 8 -3.00 2.41 14.34
N GLN A 9 -2.10 1.86 13.50
CA GLN A 9 -1.41 0.61 13.75
C GLN A 9 0.05 0.84 14.15
N GLN A 10 0.64 -0.17 14.78
CA GLN A 10 2.05 -0.18 15.16
C GLN A 10 2.70 -1.46 14.66
N VAL A 11 3.96 -1.35 14.24
CA VAL A 11 4.79 -2.51 13.90
C VAL A 11 5.19 -3.21 15.19
N THR A 12 4.89 -4.51 15.29
CA THR A 12 5.23 -5.33 16.45
C THR A 12 6.51 -6.13 16.21
N ASP A 13 7.20 -6.51 17.28
CA ASP A 13 8.39 -7.36 17.18
C ASP A 13 8.07 -8.71 16.54
N GLU A 14 6.90 -9.30 16.82
CA GLU A 14 6.44 -10.53 16.17
C GLU A 14 6.35 -10.38 14.65
N LEU A 15 5.93 -9.21 14.15
CA LEU A 15 5.85 -8.94 12.72
C LEU A 15 7.25 -8.88 12.10
N ILE A 16 8.22 -8.27 12.79
CA ILE A 16 9.61 -8.21 12.35
C ILE A 16 10.25 -9.61 12.36
N GLU A 17 10.03 -10.41 13.40
CA GLU A 17 10.54 -11.79 13.47
C GLU A 17 9.99 -12.67 12.35
N ARG A 18 8.72 -12.49 11.97
CA ARG A 18 8.15 -13.17 10.80
C ARG A 18 8.80 -12.75 9.49
N LEU A 19 9.22 -11.49 9.35
CA LEU A 19 9.96 -11.02 8.18
C LEU A 19 11.38 -11.57 8.13
N LYS A 20 12.04 -11.72 9.28
CA LYS A 20 13.39 -12.28 9.39
C LYS A 20 13.52 -13.72 8.92
N VAL A 21 12.40 -14.46 8.82
CA VAL A 21 12.36 -15.80 8.19
C VAL A 21 12.69 -15.73 6.68
N PHE A 22 12.45 -14.58 6.03
CA PHE A 22 12.59 -14.41 4.58
C PHE A 22 13.66 -13.39 4.18
N PHE A 23 13.93 -12.41 5.04
CA PHE A 23 14.80 -11.27 4.75
C PHE A 23 15.85 -11.08 5.84
N ASN A 24 17.06 -10.66 5.44
CA ASN A 24 18.04 -10.18 6.41
C ASN A 24 17.69 -8.75 6.87
N GLU A 25 18.42 -8.24 7.86
CA GLU A 25 18.15 -6.93 8.45
C GLU A 25 18.23 -5.79 7.41
N ASP A 26 19.25 -5.79 6.55
CA ASP A 26 19.41 -4.77 5.50
C ASP A 26 18.22 -4.78 4.52
N SER A 27 17.78 -5.96 4.09
CA SER A 27 16.60 -6.12 3.22
C SER A 27 15.31 -5.65 3.89
N ILE A 28 15.16 -5.83 5.21
CA ILE A 28 14.00 -5.31 5.95
C ILE A 28 14.04 -3.78 6.00
N VAL A 29 15.22 -3.17 6.15
CA VAL A 29 15.39 -1.71 6.09
C VAL A 29 15.01 -1.18 4.70
N GLU A 30 15.51 -1.82 3.63
CA GLU A 30 15.16 -1.45 2.25
C GLU A 30 13.67 -1.58 1.97
N LEU A 31 13.06 -2.72 2.38
CA LEU A 31 11.62 -2.95 2.26
C LEU A 31 10.82 -1.86 2.97
N THR A 32 11.22 -1.50 4.19
CA THR A 32 10.57 -0.44 4.96
C THR A 32 10.68 0.91 4.24
N GLY A 33 11.84 1.21 3.67
CA GLY A 33 12.06 2.40 2.85
C GLY A 33 11.15 2.46 1.62
N LEU A 34 10.99 1.35 0.90
CA LEU A 34 10.09 1.25 -0.25
C LEU A 34 8.63 1.46 0.14
N ILE A 35 8.18 0.86 1.24
CA ILE A 35 6.82 1.04 1.76
C ILE A 35 6.59 2.51 2.14
N ALA A 36 7.54 3.14 2.84
CA ALA A 36 7.45 4.54 3.23
C ALA A 36 7.37 5.47 2.00
N PHE A 37 8.19 5.23 0.99
CA PHE A 37 8.17 5.98 -0.26
C PHE A 37 6.82 5.84 -0.98
N GLN A 38 6.27 4.63 -1.05
CA GLN A 38 4.98 4.40 -1.71
C GLN A 38 3.83 5.04 -0.93
N ASN A 39 3.86 5.00 0.41
CA ASN A 39 2.88 5.67 1.26
C ASN A 39 2.92 7.19 1.09
N LEU A 40 4.12 7.77 1.00
CA LEU A 40 4.30 9.19 0.70
C LEU A 40 3.76 9.53 -0.69
N SER A 41 4.15 8.78 -1.72
CA SER A 41 3.72 9.01 -3.10
C SER A 41 2.21 8.94 -3.25
N SER A 42 1.56 7.96 -2.60
CA SER A 42 0.10 7.83 -2.60
C SER A 42 -0.60 9.07 -2.02
N LYS A 43 -0.13 9.57 -0.87
CA LYS A 43 -0.69 10.79 -0.25
C LYS A 43 -0.44 12.03 -1.08
N PHE A 44 0.76 12.18 -1.64
CA PHE A 44 1.10 13.28 -2.53
C PHE A 44 0.20 13.31 -3.77
N ASN A 45 0.04 12.17 -4.45
CA ASN A 45 -0.81 12.05 -5.63
C ASN A 45 -2.28 12.34 -5.30
N SER A 46 -2.76 11.87 -4.15
CA SER A 46 -4.12 12.13 -3.68
C SER A 46 -4.34 13.62 -3.37
N ALA A 47 -3.35 14.29 -2.76
CA ALA A 47 -3.44 15.71 -2.43
C ALA A 47 -3.46 16.63 -3.67
N LEU A 48 -2.87 16.18 -4.78
CA LEU A 48 -2.86 16.90 -6.05
C LEU A 48 -3.98 16.45 -7.02
N ASP A 49 -4.89 15.59 -6.57
CA ASP A 49 -5.97 14.99 -7.39
C ASP A 49 -5.45 14.42 -8.72
N VAL A 50 -4.28 13.74 -8.66
CA VAL A 50 -3.66 13.15 -9.84
C VAL A 50 -4.58 12.02 -10.35
N PRO A 51 -5.02 12.05 -11.62
CA PRO A 51 -5.93 11.05 -12.14
C PRO A 51 -5.27 9.67 -12.14
N PRO A 52 -6.03 8.61 -11.83
CA PRO A 52 -5.49 7.25 -11.81
C PRO A 52 -4.96 6.91 -13.20
N HIS A 53 -3.76 6.36 -13.26
CA HIS A 53 -3.28 5.77 -14.49
C HIS A 53 -4.10 4.54 -14.84
N VAL A 54 -4.38 4.35 -16.13
CA VAL A 54 -5.26 3.31 -16.72
C VAL A 54 -4.78 1.85 -16.50
N PHE A 55 -3.82 1.63 -15.60
CA PHE A 55 -3.30 0.31 -15.24
C PHE A 55 -4.32 -0.52 -14.44
N CYS A 56 -5.18 0.12 -13.64
CA CYS A 56 -6.24 -0.56 -12.90
C CYS A 56 -7.54 -0.54 -13.72
N LYS A 57 -7.81 -1.64 -14.45
CA LYS A 57 -9.15 -1.91 -14.97
C LYS A 57 -9.99 -2.44 -13.82
N LEU A 58 -10.95 -1.64 -13.35
CA LEU A 58 -11.96 -2.17 -12.45
C LEU A 58 -12.69 -3.31 -13.18
N PRO A 59 -12.94 -4.45 -12.54
CA PRO A 59 -13.79 -5.47 -13.12
C PRO A 59 -15.13 -4.83 -13.47
N HIS A 60 -15.64 -5.11 -14.67
CA HIS A 60 -16.97 -4.64 -15.08
C HIS A 60 -17.98 -5.10 -14.03
N ASP A 61 -18.57 -4.14 -13.32
CA ASP A 61 -19.74 -4.41 -12.50
C ASP A 61 -20.89 -4.72 -13.45
N ASN A 62 -21.32 -5.98 -13.49
CA ASN A 62 -22.52 -6.42 -14.20
C ASN A 62 -23.79 -6.04 -13.40
N SER A 63 -23.77 -4.90 -12.70
CA SER A 63 -24.97 -4.29 -12.14
C SER A 63 -25.70 -3.56 -13.27
N GLY A 64 -26.62 -4.30 -13.88
CA GLY A 64 -27.39 -3.86 -15.03
C GLY A 64 -28.04 -2.49 -14.85
N ASN A 65 -27.89 -1.68 -15.90
CA ASN A 65 -28.91 -0.82 -16.45
C ASN A 65 -29.75 0.00 -15.44
N LYS A 66 -29.39 1.27 -15.28
CA LYS A 66 -30.35 2.38 -15.43
C LYS A 66 -29.63 3.67 -15.81
N GLN A 67 -29.67 3.94 -17.11
CA GLN A 67 -29.75 5.30 -17.64
C GLN A 67 -30.93 6.02 -16.96
N ALA A 68 -30.66 7.20 -16.39
CA ALA A 68 -31.57 8.35 -16.32
C ALA A 68 -30.74 9.61 -16.06
#